data_AF-A0A919L2L4-F1
#
_entry.id   AF-A0A919L2L4-F1
#
_cell.length_a   1.000
_cell.length_b   1.000
_cell.length_c   1.000
_cell.angle_alpha   90.00
_cell.angle_beta   90.00
_cell.angle_gamma   90.00
#
_symmetry.space_group_name_H-M   'P 1'
#
loop_
_entity.id
_entity.type
_entity.pdbx_description
1 polymer ?
#
loop_
_entity_poly.entity_id
_entity_poly.type
_entity_poly.pdbx_seq_one_letter_code
_entity_poly.pdbx_strand_id
1 'polypeptide(L)' 'MERIPLICPRCGRPQRVVPGGAGRVVRVVHSDTGREACGPDKDDSAPDPHAGPDGAPGDGRAGPEG' A
#
# COMPACT_ATOMS: atom_id res chain seq x y z
N MET A 1 11.04 -21.01 21.52
CA MET A 1 10.05 -19.93 21.72
C MET A 1 9.10 -19.97 20.55
N GLU A 2 7.91 -20.51 20.74
CA GLU A 2 6.92 -20.66 19.67
C GLU A 2 6.29 -19.29 19.40
N ARG A 3 6.35 -18.82 18.15
CA ARG A 3 5.73 -17.55 17.76
C ARG A 3 4.27 -17.82 17.41
N ILE A 4 3.36 -17.04 17.99
CA ILE A 4 1.94 -17.09 17.63
C ILE A 4 1.82 -16.64 16.16
N PRO A 5 1.18 -17.44 15.29
CA PRO A 5 1.02 -17.09 13.89
C PRO A 5 0.08 -15.89 13.75
N LEU A 6 0.48 -14.90 12.95
CA LEU A 6 -0.39 -13.79 12.57
C LEU A 6 -1.28 -14.22 11.40
N ILE A 7 -2.57 -13.92 11.49
CA ILE A 7 -3.58 -14.35 10.51
C ILE A 7 -4.44 -13.11 10.12
N CYS A 8 -4.66 -12.85 8.81
CA CYS A 8 -5.55 -11.76 8.36
C CYS A 8 -6.96 -12.08 8.88
N PRO A 9 -7.57 -11.25 9.74
CA PRO A 9 -8.91 -11.50 10.26
C PRO A 9 -10.00 -11.44 9.18
N ARG A 10 -9.68 -10.89 7.99
CA ARG A 10 -10.62 -10.79 6.86
C ARG A 10 -10.66 -12.06 5.99
N CYS A 11 -9.54 -12.73 5.78
CA CYS A 11 -9.43 -13.84 4.82
C CYS A 11 -8.80 -15.12 5.38
N GLY A 12 -8.39 -15.12 6.65
CA GLY A 12 -7.80 -16.29 7.31
C GLY A 12 -6.39 -16.66 6.84
N ARG A 13 -5.74 -15.83 6.01
CA ARG A 13 -4.41 -16.13 5.45
C ARG A 13 -3.27 -15.75 6.40
N PRO A 14 -2.14 -16.47 6.38
CA PRO A 14 -0.96 -16.13 7.16
C PRO A 14 -0.44 -14.73 6.84
N GLN A 15 0.02 -14.03 7.87
CA GLN A 15 0.62 -12.72 7.80
C GLN A 15 2.01 -12.70 8.43
N ARG A 16 2.80 -11.70 8.05
CA ARG A 16 4.11 -11.42 8.63
C ARG A 16 4.29 -9.93 8.86
N VAL A 17 5.05 -9.60 9.91
CA VAL A 17 5.50 -8.24 10.18
C VAL A 17 6.74 -7.95 9.33
N VAL A 18 6.72 -6.82 8.64
CA VAL A 18 7.87 -6.27 7.92
C VAL A 18 8.35 -5.05 8.72
N PRO A 19 9.54 -5.12 9.35
CA PRO A 19 10.12 -3.96 10.03
C PRO A 19 10.31 -2.80 9.05
N GLY A 20 9.95 -1.59 9.48
CA GLY A 20 10.33 -0.38 8.77
C GLY A 20 11.85 -0.13 8.91
N GLY A 21 12.45 0.50 7.90
CA GLY A 21 13.79 1.09 8.02
C GLY A 21 13.77 2.39 8.82
N ALA A 22 14.92 3.08 8.92
CA ALA A 22 15.02 4.37 9.59
C ALA A 22 14.00 5.37 9.00
N GLY A 23 13.06 5.82 9.83
CA GLY A 23 11.99 6.74 9.44
C GLY A 23 10.80 6.10 8.70
N ARG A 24 10.72 4.77 8.59
CA ARG A 24 9.56 4.09 7.99
C ARG A 24 8.75 3.32 9.03
N VAL A 25 7.44 3.31 8.86
CA VAL A 25 6.52 2.54 9.71
C VAL A 25 6.67 1.04 9.48
N VAL A 26 6.43 0.27 10.54
CA VAL A 26 6.29 -1.19 10.47
C VAL A 26 5.01 -1.53 9.72
N ARG A 27 5.05 -2.54 8.84
CA ARG A 27 3.89 -3.00 8.05
C ARG A 27 3.54 -4.45 8.35
N VAL A 28 2.28 -4.82 8.16
CA VAL A 28 1.81 -6.21 8.27
C VAL A 28 1.23 -6.63 6.94
N VAL A 29 1.85 -7.64 6.33
CA VAL A 29 1.51 -8.12 4.99
C VAL A 29 1.14 -9.60 5.02
N HIS A 30 0.38 -10.07 4.03
CA HIS A 30 0.22 -11.50 3.81
C HIS A 30 1.58 -12.15 3.51
N SER A 31 1.84 -13.29 4.12
CA SER A 31 3.09 -14.02 3.90
C SER A 31 3.25 -14.48 2.46
N ASP A 32 2.16 -14.85 1.80
CA ASP A 32 2.18 -15.41 0.45
C ASP A 32 2.28 -14.34 -0.63
N THR A 33 1.57 -13.21 -0.49
CA THR A 33 1.49 -12.17 -1.52
C THR A 33 2.35 -10.95 -1.24
N GLY A 34 2.81 -10.77 0.00
CA GLY A 34 3.50 -9.55 0.43
C GLY A 34 2.63 -8.29 0.45
N ARG A 35 1.30 -8.42 0.31
CA ARG A 35 0.35 -7.30 0.26
C ARG A 35 -0.40 -7.12 1.58
N GLU A 36 -0.74 -5.88 1.90
CA GLU A 36 -1.56 -5.51 3.08
C GLU A 36 -3.06 -5.77 2.81
N ALA A 37 -3.49 -5.66 1.56
CA ALA A 37 -4.88 -5.83 1.14
C ALA A 37 -5.31 -7.31 1.05
N CYS A 38 -6.47 -7.64 1.63
CA CYS A 38 -7.13 -8.95 1.53
C CYS A 38 -8.14 -8.88 0.34
N GLY A 39 -7.67 -8.80 -0.93
CA GLY A 39 -8.50 -8.71 -2.15
C GLY A 39 -7.67 -8.51 -3.44
N PRO A 40 -8.22 -8.70 -4.66
CA PRO A 40 -7.53 -8.32 -5.89
C PRO A 40 -7.33 -6.81 -5.90
N ASP A 41 -6.09 -6.35 -6.11
CA ASP A 41 -5.78 -4.93 -6.22
C ASP A 41 -6.74 -4.27 -7.23
N LYS A 42 -7.63 -3.40 -6.76
CA LYS A 42 -7.69 -2.11 -7.43
C LYS A 42 -6.40 -1.44 -7.01
N ASP A 43 -5.51 -1.26 -7.98
CA ASP A 43 -4.27 -0.51 -7.87
C ASP A 43 -4.60 0.85 -7.23
N ASP A 44 -4.52 0.91 -5.90
CA ASP A 44 -4.44 2.15 -5.17
C ASP A 44 -2.94 2.36 -4.96
N SER A 45 -2.29 2.75 -6.05
CA SER A 45 -1.14 3.63 -5.97
C SER A 45 -1.59 4.92 -5.27
N ALA A 46 -1.89 4.86 -3.98
CA ALA A 46 -1.80 6.04 -3.14
C ALA A 46 -0.31 6.34 -3.02
N PRO A 47 0.19 7.44 -3.63
CA PRO A 47 1.52 7.91 -3.28
C PRO A 47 1.53 8.10 -1.76
N ASP A 48 2.60 7.59 -1.16
CA ASP A 48 2.98 7.90 0.21
C ASP A 48 2.68 9.39 0.50
N PRO A 49 1.94 9.76 1.57
CA PRO A 49 1.62 11.16 1.86
C PRO A 49 2.86 12.01 2.21
N HIS A 50 4.08 11.44 2.16
CA HIS A 50 5.34 12.19 2.14
C HIS A 50 5.91 12.47 0.73
N ALA A 51 5.17 12.18 -0.34
CA ALA A 51 5.45 12.78 -1.64
C ALA A 51 5.13 14.29 -1.55
N GLY A 52 6.16 15.08 -1.26
CA GLY A 52 6.08 16.55 -1.28
C GLY A 52 5.55 17.08 -2.63
N PRO A 53 5.02 18.30 -2.64
CA PRO A 53 4.20 18.81 -3.74
C PRO A 53 5.06 19.30 -4.93
N ASP A 54 5.66 18.41 -5.71
CA ASP A 54 6.28 18.82 -6.97
C ASP A 54 6.26 17.70 -8.00
N GLY A 55 5.14 17.60 -8.72
CA GLY A 55 4.99 16.63 -9.80
C GLY A 55 3.56 16.49 -10.30
N ALA A 56 3.03 17.53 -10.94
CA ALA A 56 1.84 17.40 -11.77
C ALA A 56 2.26 17.25 -13.25
N PRO A 57 2.09 16.07 -13.89
CA PRO A 57 2.02 15.98 -15.34
C PRO A 57 0.55 16.08 -15.77
N GLY A 58 0.22 17.12 -16.52
CA GLY A 58 -1.13 17.39 -17.00
C GLY A 58 -1.14 17.81 -18.45
N ASP A 59 -0.79 16.87 -19.34
CA ASP A 59 -1.02 16.95 -20.77
C ASP A 59 -2.53 16.99 -21.11
N GLY A 60 -2.97 17.98 -21.91
CA GLY A 60 -3.96 17.72 -22.96
C GLY A 60 -5.33 18.44 -22.93
N ARG A 61 -5.46 19.40 -23.87
CA ARG A 61 -6.60 19.70 -24.79
C ARG A 61 -7.75 20.65 -24.39
N ALA A 62 -7.69 21.84 -25.00
CA ALA A 62 -8.66 22.51 -25.91
C ALA A 62 -10.19 22.57 -25.64
N GLY A 63 -10.67 23.80 -25.34
CA GLY A 63 -11.92 24.47 -25.82
C GLY A 63 -13.31 24.03 -25.28
N PRO A 64 -14.40 24.82 -25.46
CA PRO A 64 -14.51 26.10 -26.19
C PRO A 64 -15.13 27.30 -25.40
N GLU A 65 -14.83 28.48 -25.93
CA GLU A 65 -15.56 29.76 -26.04
C GLU A 65 -16.83 30.01 -25.19
N GLY A 66 -16.86 31.20 -24.57
CA GLY A 66 -18.03 31.85 -23.98
C GLY A 66 -17.82 33.37 -23.90
#